data_AF-A0A5N8V6Q1-F1
#
_entry.id   AF-A0A5N8V6Q1-F1
#
_cell.length_a   1.000
_cell.length_b   1.000
_cell.length_c   1.000
_cell.angle_alpha   90.00
_cell.angle_beta   90.00
_cell.angle_gamma   90.00
#
_symmetry.space_group_name_H-M   'P 1'
#
loop_
_entity.id
_entity.type
_entity.pdbx_description
1 polymer ?
#
loop_
_entity_poly.entity_id
_entity_poly.type
_entity_poly.pdbx_seq_one_letter_code
_entity_poly.pdbx_strand_id
1 'polypeptide(L)'
;MDDEGGYTLRELQALDPAVRADVVRVLDCVVRDLPARWRRRKGVPRLMVFLDGPEDVRMEGITFLELSEYGYLDEFSRWSGLVPVEKAREHGCAALVHGDRIHARINQIGPFGSGWHVPDTSVHVHIAHRDLKLLRHFSFKFDVKGRLFPRLVFRQPIADTLARARRS
;
A
#
# COMPACT_ATOMS: atom_id res chain seq x y z
N MET A 1 -1.21 8.04 -22.16
CA MET A 1 -2.17 7.53 -21.15
C MET A 1 -1.57 6.22 -20.74
N ASP A 2 -0.62 6.30 -19.82
CA ASP A 2 0.52 5.39 -19.84
C ASP A 2 0.33 4.20 -18.93
N ASP A 3 1.02 3.16 -19.37
CA ASP A 3 0.92 1.75 -19.08
C ASP A 3 1.42 1.40 -17.66
N GLU A 4 0.84 2.03 -16.62
CA GLU A 4 1.17 1.74 -15.21
C GLU A 4 1.01 0.23 -14.91
N GLY A 5 0.03 -0.43 -15.53
CA GLY A 5 -0.18 -1.88 -15.38
C GLY A 5 0.94 -2.73 -16.01
N GLY A 6 1.41 -2.37 -17.21
CA GLY A 6 2.51 -3.06 -17.89
C GLY A 6 3.87 -2.83 -17.23
N TYR A 7 4.12 -1.61 -16.74
CA TYR A 7 5.34 -1.24 -16.03
C TYR A 7 5.49 -2.05 -14.72
N THR A 8 4.42 -2.12 -13.91
CA THR A 8 4.42 -2.88 -12.66
C THR A 8 4.58 -4.39 -12.87
N LEU A 9 3.96 -4.98 -13.90
CA LEU A 9 4.15 -6.40 -14.23
C LEU A 9 5.60 -6.70 -14.60
N ARG A 10 6.22 -5.86 -15.44
CA ARG A 10 7.61 -6.04 -15.87
C ARG A 10 8.58 -5.94 -14.70
N GLU A 11 8.37 -4.98 -13.80
CA GLU A 11 9.18 -4.86 -12.59
C GLU A 11 9.03 -6.07 -11.66
N LEU A 12 7.81 -6.56 -11.45
CA LEU A 12 7.57 -7.77 -10.66
C LEU A 12 8.19 -9.02 -11.29
N GLN A 13 8.08 -9.18 -12.62
CA GLN A 13 8.67 -10.31 -13.34
C GLN A 13 10.19 -10.32 -13.32
N ALA A 14 10.82 -9.14 -13.21
CA ALA A 14 12.27 -9.01 -13.09
C ALA A 14 12.82 -9.32 -11.70
N LEU A 15 11.96 -9.58 -10.70
CA LEU A 15 12.39 -9.95 -9.36
C LEU A 15 12.79 -11.42 -9.27
N ASP A 16 13.64 -11.70 -8.28
CA ASP A 16 13.87 -13.05 -7.83
C ASP A 16 12.52 -13.74 -7.50
N PRO A 17 12.30 -15.01 -7.89
CA PRO A 17 11.04 -15.70 -7.69
C PRO A 17 10.55 -15.71 -6.23
N ALA A 18 11.45 -15.82 -5.25
CA ALA A 18 11.08 -15.81 -3.84
C ALA A 18 10.59 -14.41 -3.42
N VAL A 19 11.33 -13.36 -3.79
CA VAL A 19 10.93 -11.97 -3.55
C VAL A 19 9.60 -11.64 -4.23
N ARG A 20 9.40 -12.12 -5.46
CA ARG A 20 8.14 -11.95 -6.21
C ARG A 20 6.98 -12.62 -5.48
N ALA A 21 7.16 -13.85 -5.00
CA ALA A 21 6.14 -14.58 -4.26
C ALA A 21 5.71 -13.81 -2.99
N ASP A 22 6.67 -13.29 -2.25
CA ASP A 22 6.42 -12.54 -1.01
C ASP A 22 5.67 -11.23 -1.27
N VAL A 23 6.07 -10.46 -2.29
CA VAL A 23 5.36 -9.24 -2.70
C VAL A 23 3.93 -9.55 -3.15
N VAL A 24 3.73 -10.62 -3.92
CA VAL A 24 2.39 -11.06 -4.37
C VAL A 24 1.49 -11.39 -3.18
N ARG A 25 2.01 -12.10 -2.16
CA ARG A 25 1.24 -12.47 -0.98
C ARG A 25 0.81 -11.27 -0.15
N VAL A 26 1.71 -10.30 0.02
CA VAL A 26 1.38 -9.04 0.69
C VAL A 26 0.28 -8.29 -0.06
N LEU A 27 0.37 -8.23 -1.40
CA LEU A 27 -0.69 -7.65 -2.23
C LEU A 27 -2.02 -8.39 -2.10
N ASP A 28 -2.00 -9.72 -2.08
CA ASP A 28 -3.20 -10.54 -1.91
C ASP A 28 -3.91 -10.27 -0.58
N CYS A 29 -3.15 -10.12 0.50
CA CYS A 29 -3.70 -9.73 1.80
C CYS A 29 -4.34 -8.33 1.72
N VAL A 30 -3.70 -7.36 1.06
CA VAL A 30 -4.31 -6.03 0.85
C VAL A 30 -5.62 -6.14 0.08
N VAL A 31 -5.62 -6.85 -1.04
CA VAL A 31 -6.82 -7.02 -1.89
C VAL A 31 -7.97 -7.66 -1.12
N ARG A 32 -7.68 -8.69 -0.32
CA ARG A 32 -8.65 -9.46 0.44
C ARG A 32 -9.19 -8.70 1.66
N ASP A 33 -8.30 -8.09 2.45
CA ASP A 33 -8.62 -7.66 3.82
C ASP A 33 -8.89 -6.14 3.95
N LEU A 34 -8.34 -5.33 3.03
CA LEU A 34 -8.55 -3.87 3.05
C LEU A 34 -10.03 -3.45 2.98
N PRO A 35 -10.89 -4.06 2.13
CA PRO A 35 -12.31 -3.71 2.06
C PRO A 35 -13.03 -3.80 3.43
N ALA A 36 -12.68 -4.80 4.25
CA ALA A 36 -13.30 -5.00 5.57
C ALA A 36 -12.86 -3.95 6.60
N ARG A 37 -11.65 -3.37 6.44
CA ARG A 37 -11.09 -2.37 7.35
C ARG A 37 -11.44 -0.94 6.97
N TRP A 38 -11.88 -0.72 5.75
CA TRP A 38 -12.26 0.60 5.28
C TRP A 38 -13.58 1.09 5.91
N ARG A 39 -13.62 2.37 6.27
CA ARG A 39 -14.81 3.07 6.73
C ARG A 39 -15.05 4.30 5.86
N ARG A 40 -16.23 4.37 5.21
CA ARG A 40 -16.62 5.43 4.26
C ARG A 40 -16.30 6.86 4.73
N ARG A 41 -16.58 7.20 5.99
CA ARG A 41 -16.40 8.55 6.55
C ARG A 41 -15.01 8.82 7.11
N LYS A 42 -14.22 7.78 7.36
CA LYS A 42 -12.86 7.91 7.92
C LYS A 42 -11.77 7.79 6.85
N GLY A 43 -12.17 7.45 5.63
CA GLY A 43 -11.24 7.15 4.55
C GLY A 43 -10.54 5.80 4.75
N VAL A 44 -9.63 5.52 3.84
CA VAL A 44 -8.76 4.35 3.85
C VAL A 44 -7.86 4.46 5.08
N PRO A 45 -7.93 3.47 5.99
CA PRO A 45 -7.08 3.46 7.17
C PRO A 45 -5.61 3.36 6.76
N ARG A 46 -4.73 3.91 7.60
CA ARG A 46 -3.29 3.66 7.51
C ARG A 46 -3.02 2.29 8.08
N LEU A 47 -2.44 1.42 7.29
CA LEU A 47 -2.18 0.05 7.68
C LEU A 47 -0.76 -0.33 7.32
N MET A 48 -0.17 -1.17 8.16
CA MET A 48 0.98 -1.97 7.79
C MET A 48 0.52 -3.38 7.43
N VAL A 49 1.19 -3.98 6.47
CA VAL A 49 1.10 -5.41 6.16
C VAL A 49 2.48 -5.99 6.32
N PHE A 50 2.61 -7.08 7.06
CA PHE A 50 3.88 -7.75 7.31
C PHE A 50 3.78 -9.20 6.83
N LEU A 51 4.91 -9.73 6.38
CA LEU A 51 5.07 -11.14 6.03
C LEU A 51 6.02 -11.82 7.01
N ASP A 52 5.53 -12.27 8.15
CA ASP A 52 6.34 -12.92 9.18
C ASP A 52 6.63 -14.39 8.84
N GLY A 53 7.46 -14.59 7.81
CA GLY A 53 7.82 -15.90 7.30
C GLY A 53 6.81 -16.47 6.30
N PRO A 54 6.94 -17.78 5.97
CA PRO A 54 6.30 -18.36 4.80
C PRO A 54 4.78 -18.62 4.94
N GLU A 55 4.13 -18.34 6.06
CA GLU A 55 2.68 -18.60 6.23
C GLU A 55 1.93 -17.38 6.79
N ASP A 56 2.61 -16.47 7.51
CA ASP A 56 1.94 -15.45 8.30
C ASP A 56 1.95 -14.08 7.59
N VAL A 57 0.85 -13.75 6.91
CA VAL A 57 0.61 -12.39 6.42
C VAL A 57 -0.38 -11.71 7.34
N ARG A 58 0.07 -10.67 8.03
CA ARG A 58 -0.76 -9.91 8.98
C ARG A 58 -0.89 -8.47 8.55
N MET A 59 -2.06 -7.91 8.82
CA MET A 59 -2.37 -6.51 8.57
C MET A 59 -2.70 -5.83 9.88
N GLU A 60 -2.06 -4.69 10.16
CA GLU A 60 -2.16 -3.97 11.43
C GLU A 60 -2.35 -2.47 11.19
N GLY A 61 -2.93 -1.77 12.15
CA GLY A 61 -3.06 -0.31 12.08
C GLY A 61 -1.74 0.36 12.45
N ILE A 62 -1.39 1.46 11.77
CA ILE A 62 -0.25 2.30 12.15
C ILE A 62 -0.72 3.71 12.51
N THR A 63 -0.24 4.19 13.65
CA THR A 63 -0.55 5.52 14.18
C THR A 63 0.35 6.59 13.54
N PHE A 64 -0.07 7.85 13.66
CA PHE A 64 0.80 8.96 13.25
C PHE A 64 2.02 9.10 14.16
N LEU A 65 1.91 8.71 15.43
CA LEU A 65 3.04 8.71 16.35
C LEU A 65 4.13 7.75 15.85
N GLU A 66 3.76 6.51 15.50
CA GLU A 66 4.70 5.53 14.93
C GLU A 66 5.28 6.01 13.59
N LEU A 67 4.47 6.63 12.71
CA LEU A 67 4.99 7.20 11.45
C LEU A 67 6.00 8.33 11.70
N SER A 68 5.81 9.13 12.75
CA SER A 68 6.68 10.27 13.06
C SER A 68 8.10 9.87 13.50
N GLU A 69 8.30 8.61 13.88
CA GLU A 69 9.63 8.06 14.18
C GLU A 69 10.51 7.97 12.92
N TYR A 70 9.91 8.02 11.73
CA TYR A 70 10.59 7.89 10.44
C TYR A 70 10.74 9.22 9.68
N GLY A 71 10.37 10.34 10.32
CA GLY A 71 10.48 11.70 9.75
C GLY A 71 9.28 12.57 10.13
N TYR A 72 9.31 13.84 9.72
CA TYR A 72 8.18 14.73 9.92
C TYR A 72 6.96 14.25 9.12
N LEU A 73 5.76 14.40 9.69
CA LEU A 73 4.52 13.88 9.07
C LEU A 73 4.17 14.56 7.74
N ASP A 74 4.62 15.80 7.55
CA ASP A 74 4.50 16.56 6.30
C ASP A 74 5.49 16.10 5.21
N GLU A 75 6.59 15.43 5.57
CA GLU A 75 7.53 14.76 4.67
C GLU A 75 7.01 13.39 4.18
N PHE A 76 5.77 13.34 3.68
CA PHE A 76 5.11 12.12 3.22
C PHE A 76 5.92 11.27 2.24
N SER A 77 6.58 11.90 1.26
CA SER A 77 7.41 11.19 0.29
C SER A 77 8.56 10.42 0.95
N ARG A 78 9.03 10.91 2.11
CA ARG A 78 10.13 10.30 2.85
C ARG A 78 9.66 9.07 3.62
N TRP A 79 8.63 9.20 4.45
CA TRP A 79 8.17 8.08 5.25
C TRP A 79 7.38 7.03 4.44
N SER A 80 6.68 7.40 3.36
CA SER A 80 5.98 6.42 2.50
C SER A 80 6.93 5.41 1.83
N GLY A 81 8.16 5.82 1.52
CA GLY A 81 9.21 4.92 1.05
C GLY A 81 10.03 4.28 2.18
N LEU A 82 10.34 5.03 3.24
CA LEU A 82 11.23 4.57 4.30
C LEU A 82 10.59 3.55 5.26
N VAL A 83 9.32 3.78 5.65
CA VAL A 83 8.62 2.92 6.62
C VAL A 83 8.53 1.46 6.15
N PRO A 84 8.10 1.16 4.91
CA PRO A 84 8.13 -0.21 4.39
C PRO A 84 9.53 -0.81 4.41
N VAL A 85 10.56 -0.04 4.05
CA VAL A 85 11.95 -0.53 3.99
C VAL A 85 12.46 -0.93 5.36
N GLU A 86 12.27 -0.08 6.37
CA GLU A 86 12.68 -0.39 7.74
C GLU A 86 11.90 -1.60 8.28
N LYS A 87 10.59 -1.66 8.05
CA LYS A 87 9.76 -2.80 8.48
C LYS A 87 10.05 -4.09 7.73
N ALA A 88 10.46 -4.03 6.46
CA ALA A 88 10.88 -5.21 5.73
C ALA A 88 12.19 -5.80 6.29
N ARG A 89 13.06 -5.01 6.92
CA ARG A 89 14.25 -5.55 7.60
C ARG A 89 13.88 -6.41 8.81
N GLU A 90 12.85 -6.00 9.55
CA GLU A 90 12.31 -6.72 10.71
C GLU A 90 11.52 -7.96 10.27
N HIS A 91 10.70 -7.82 9.23
CA HIS A 91 9.67 -8.79 8.86
C HIS A 91 9.87 -9.47 7.50
N GLY A 92 11.04 -9.38 6.86
CA GLY A 92 11.28 -9.94 5.51
C GLY A 92 10.61 -9.16 4.38
N CYS A 93 9.29 -9.00 4.41
CA CYS A 93 8.52 -8.16 3.49
C CYS A 93 7.48 -7.34 4.26
N ALA A 94 7.36 -6.06 3.91
CA ALA A 94 6.38 -5.18 4.54
C ALA A 94 5.77 -4.21 3.52
N ALA A 95 4.51 -3.83 3.76
CA ALA A 95 3.82 -2.82 2.99
C ALA A 95 3.13 -1.78 3.86
N LEU A 96 3.18 -0.54 3.42
CA LEU A 96 2.41 0.57 3.95
C LEU A 96 1.24 0.85 3.02
N VAL A 97 0.03 0.84 3.57
CA VAL A 97 -1.22 1.11 2.86
C VAL A 97 -1.81 2.41 3.37
N HIS A 98 -2.17 3.32 2.47
CA HIS A 98 -2.92 4.52 2.82
C HIS A 98 -3.73 5.07 1.64
N GLY A 99 -4.70 5.94 1.93
CA GLY A 99 -5.43 6.68 0.91
C GLY A 99 -4.68 7.92 0.41
N ASP A 100 -5.04 8.41 -0.77
CA ASP A 100 -4.46 9.60 -1.41
C ASP A 100 -4.67 10.90 -0.59
N ARG A 101 -5.65 10.92 0.30
CA ARG A 101 -5.97 12.08 1.15
C ARG A 101 -5.31 12.06 2.52
N ILE A 102 -4.28 11.24 2.71
CA ILE A 102 -3.56 11.14 3.98
C ILE A 102 -2.97 12.47 4.47
N HIS A 103 -2.41 13.28 3.57
CA HIS A 103 -1.92 14.62 3.89
C HIS A 103 -3.00 15.55 4.44
N ALA A 104 -4.19 15.52 3.82
CA ALA A 104 -5.32 16.31 4.28
C ALA A 104 -5.77 15.85 5.67
N ARG A 105 -5.62 14.57 6.02
CA ARG A 105 -5.93 14.06 7.36
C ARG A 105 -4.87 14.44 8.39
N ILE A 106 -3.59 14.37 8.02
CA ILE A 106 -2.46 14.80 8.86
C ILE A 106 -2.61 16.29 9.20
N ASN A 107 -2.83 17.11 8.18
CA ASN A 107 -2.91 18.57 8.31
C ASN A 107 -4.32 19.07 8.66
N GLN A 108 -5.29 18.16 8.86
CA GLN A 108 -6.70 18.46 9.12
C GLN A 108 -7.35 19.41 8.08
N ILE A 109 -6.85 19.41 6.83
CA ILE A 109 -7.31 20.27 5.74
C ILE A 109 -8.63 19.71 5.15
N GLY A 110 -9.69 20.51 5.18
CA GLY A 110 -10.98 20.25 4.52
C GLY A 110 -11.68 21.56 4.15
N PRO A 111 -12.81 21.53 3.42
CA PRO A 111 -13.48 22.75 2.93
C PRO A 111 -13.95 23.69 4.07
N PHE A 112 -13.96 23.17 5.31
CA PHE A 112 -14.16 23.90 6.57
C PHE A 112 -13.24 23.38 7.70
N GLY A 113 -11.99 22.99 7.38
CA GLY A 113 -11.08 22.40 8.38
C GLY A 113 -11.45 20.98 8.83
N SER A 114 -12.26 20.24 8.06
CA SER A 114 -12.56 18.84 8.36
C SER A 114 -12.07 17.90 7.25
N GLY A 115 -10.96 17.20 7.51
CA GLY A 115 -10.46 16.07 6.69
C GLY A 115 -11.39 14.84 6.64
N TRP A 116 -12.65 15.00 7.08
CA TRP A 116 -13.67 13.95 7.25
C TRP A 116 -14.64 13.83 6.06
N HIS A 117 -14.63 14.77 5.11
CA HIS A 117 -15.73 14.90 4.14
C HIS A 117 -15.39 14.55 2.68
N VAL A 118 -14.12 14.41 2.31
CA VAL A 118 -13.74 13.96 0.96
C VAL A 118 -13.25 12.52 1.04
N PRO A 119 -13.94 11.55 0.40
CA PRO A 119 -13.48 10.16 0.37
C PRO A 119 -12.17 10.07 -0.42
N ASP A 120 -11.33 9.08 -0.09
CA ASP A 120 -10.18 8.75 -0.93
C ASP A 120 -10.65 8.34 -2.33
N THR A 121 -9.90 8.76 -3.33
CA THR A 121 -10.10 8.38 -4.74
C THR A 121 -9.10 7.31 -5.19
N SER A 122 -8.02 7.11 -4.42
CA SER A 122 -7.13 5.98 -4.62
C SER A 122 -6.51 5.49 -3.31
N VAL A 123 -6.11 4.22 -3.32
CA VAL A 123 -5.26 3.60 -2.30
C VAL A 123 -3.87 3.44 -2.87
N HIS A 124 -2.88 3.83 -2.09
CA HIS A 124 -1.47 3.61 -2.35
C HIS A 124 -0.97 2.48 -1.46
N VAL A 125 -0.17 1.60 -2.03
CA VAL A 125 0.50 0.49 -1.35
C VAL A 125 1.97 0.54 -1.69
N HIS A 126 2.79 0.87 -0.70
CA HIS A 126 4.24 0.92 -0.82
C HIS A 126 4.82 -0.34 -0.19
N ILE A 127 5.45 -1.21 -0.98
CA ILE A 127 5.96 -2.52 -0.56
C ILE A 127 7.48 -2.53 -0.62
N ALA A 128 8.14 -3.02 0.41
CA ALA A 128 9.56 -3.31 0.39
C ALA A 128 9.82 -4.75 0.82
N HIS A 129 10.98 -5.27 0.38
CA HIS A 129 11.47 -6.59 0.72
C HIS A 129 12.93 -6.47 1.18
N ARG A 130 13.31 -7.23 2.21
CA ARG A 130 14.62 -7.19 2.86
C ARG A 130 15.78 -7.39 1.87
N ASP A 131 15.56 -8.28 0.90
CA ASP A 131 16.59 -8.67 -0.07
C ASP A 131 16.69 -7.71 -1.28
N LEU A 132 15.90 -6.63 -1.30
CA LEU A 132 16.04 -5.58 -2.31
C LEU A 132 17.04 -4.52 -1.84
N LYS A 133 17.87 -4.03 -2.78
CA LYS A 133 18.85 -2.97 -2.49
C LYS A 133 18.18 -1.75 -1.84
N LEU A 134 18.89 -1.15 -0.89
CA LEU A 134 18.45 -0.01 -0.07
C LEU A 134 17.64 1.02 -0.88
N LEU A 135 16.43 1.31 -0.41
CA LEU A 135 15.42 2.25 -0.95
C LEU A 135 14.56 1.76 -2.14
N ARG A 136 14.78 0.55 -2.67
CA ARG A 136 13.81 -0.03 -3.62
C ARG A 136 12.56 -0.46 -2.88
N HIS A 137 11.47 0.25 -3.14
CA HIS A 137 10.11 -0.13 -2.79
C HIS A 137 9.24 -0.07 -4.05
N PHE A 138 8.22 -0.92 -4.13
CA PHE A 138 7.22 -0.88 -5.17
C PHE A 138 6.04 -0.05 -4.72
N SER A 139 5.49 0.75 -5.63
CA SER A 139 4.28 1.53 -5.37
C SER A 139 3.16 1.01 -6.26
N PHE A 140 2.07 0.59 -5.64
CA PHE A 140 0.85 0.18 -6.32
C PHE A 140 -0.26 1.17 -6.01
N LYS A 141 -1.02 1.52 -7.05
CA LYS A 141 -2.18 2.39 -6.93
C LYS A 141 -3.45 1.63 -7.30
N PHE A 142 -4.41 1.60 -6.39
CA PHE A 142 -5.74 1.06 -6.60
C PHE A 142 -6.75 2.19 -6.69
N ASP A 143 -7.53 2.22 -7.76
CA ASP A 143 -8.58 3.22 -7.91
C ASP A 143 -9.74 2.92 -6.96
N VAL A 144 -10.37 3.96 -6.44
CA VAL A 144 -11.64 3.87 -5.70
C VAL A 144 -12.76 4.31 -6.62
N LYS A 145 -13.77 3.46 -6.84
CA LYS A 145 -15.00 3.85 -7.52
C LYS A 145 -16.20 3.87 -6.58
N GLY A 146 -17.13 4.79 -6.85
CA GLY A 146 -18.38 4.91 -6.12
C GLY A 146 -18.34 5.98 -5.03
N ARG A 147 -19.26 6.94 -5.09
CA ARG A 147 -19.37 8.05 -4.14
C ARG A 147 -20.10 7.67 -2.85
N LEU A 148 -21.15 6.85 -2.98
CA LEU A 148 -21.99 6.40 -1.87
C LEU A 148 -21.55 5.05 -1.29
N PHE A 149 -21.02 4.18 -2.15
CA PHE A 149 -20.51 2.85 -1.81
C PHE A 149 -19.13 2.69 -2.46
N PRO A 150 -18.07 3.26 -1.86
CA PRO A 150 -16.74 3.18 -2.42
C PRO A 150 -16.27 1.72 -2.45
N ARG A 151 -15.71 1.30 -3.58
CA ARG A 151 -15.16 -0.04 -3.81
C ARG A 151 -13.76 0.11 -4.40
N LEU A 152 -12.84 -0.73 -3.95
CA LEU A 152 -11.53 -0.86 -4.56
C LEU A 152 -11.71 -1.46 -5.94
N VAL A 153 -11.18 -0.77 -6.94
CA VAL A 153 -11.10 -1.24 -8.31
C VAL A 153 -9.66 -1.62 -8.56
N PHE A 154 -9.42 -2.91 -8.41
CA PHE A 154 -8.25 -3.57 -8.95
C PHE A 154 -8.43 -3.56 -10.46
N ARG A 155 -7.70 -2.69 -11.17
CA ARG A 155 -7.72 -2.75 -12.64
C ARG A 155 -7.33 -4.18 -13.03
N GLN A 156 -8.08 -4.78 -13.96
CA GLN A 156 -7.89 -6.14 -14.49
C GLN A 156 -6.42 -6.55 -14.69
N PRO A 157 -5.52 -5.66 -15.17
CA PRO A 157 -4.11 -5.96 -15.27
C PRO A 157 -3.46 -6.40 -13.97
N ILE A 158 -3.88 -5.93 -12.78
CA ILE A 158 -3.24 -6.29 -11.51
C ILE A 158 -3.62 -7.72 -11.09
N ALA A 159 -4.89 -8.11 -11.18
CA ALA A 159 -5.31 -9.48 -10.88
C ALA A 159 -4.67 -10.48 -11.86
N ASP A 160 -4.64 -10.14 -13.15
CA ASP A 160 -3.95 -10.95 -14.17
C ASP A 160 -2.42 -10.94 -13.97
N THR A 161 -1.85 -9.83 -13.52
CA THR A 161 -0.42 -9.68 -13.19
C THR A 161 -0.04 -10.54 -12.00
N LEU A 162 -0.82 -10.52 -10.92
CA LEU A 162 -0.61 -11.39 -9.76
C LEU A 162 -0.76 -12.86 -10.17
N ALA A 163 -1.79 -13.20 -10.95
CA ALA A 163 -1.99 -14.56 -11.45
C ALA A 163 -0.89 -15.02 -12.43
N ARG A 164 -0.27 -14.12 -13.21
CA ARG A 164 0.86 -14.43 -14.10
C ARG A 164 2.17 -14.51 -13.32
N ALA A 165 2.42 -13.59 -12.39
CA ALA A 165 3.59 -13.56 -11.52
C ALA A 165 3.70 -14.82 -10.63
N ARG A 166 2.56 -15.44 -10.26
CA ARG A 166 2.51 -16.74 -9.56
C ARG A 166 2.89 -17.94 -10.45
N ARG A 167 2.77 -17.81 -11.77
CA ARG A 167 2.95 -18.92 -12.74
C ARG A 167 4.31 -18.88 -13.45
N SER A 168 4.93 -17.71 -13.52
CA SER A 168 6.34 -17.51 -13.87
C SER A 168 7.23 -17.77 -12.68
#